data_AF-A0A940SMR2-F1
#
_entry.id   AF-A0A940SMR2-F1
#
_cell.length_a   1.000
_cell.length_b   1.000
_cell.length_c   1.000
_cell.angle_alpha   90.00
_cell.angle_beta   90.00
_cell.angle_gamma   90.00
#
_symmetry.space_group_name_H-M   'P 1'
#
loop_
_entity.id
_entity.type
_entity.pdbx_description
1 polymer ?
#
loop_
_entity_poly.entity_id
_entity_poly.type
_entity_poly.pdbx_seq_one_letter_code
_entity_poly.pdbx_strand_id
1 'polypeptide(L)'
;MAKGSASVCTCGAAYDSSGVCTRCGKKRPRSGSYCTLHTILCVLGALILFFCLSNTFALRSWLSSDALTESLRTARISDAAVPFTGKNVTELIMQQYVTDENVLAENVAAAADEMQIPAFLADKLAGHFSLLRGETDTPVTISADEITAELDRISGALAESGGILVDDSDRAMIDSTLGGVFGKINSLSTAFGSNKAGRTLQRFGVSIWAYLASLVLLGFLFVRWCGVRTNSGKDVAGAVKGFGLTALIPSAIGLLFVLIGGIRTWFIKDGTIGLNGVTKVLRAPYWYITITGLTFGIFMLELAAFIRARAKHRAERAEKTADPVPMAPLPELPAEAFEMPKTAAENDTVGKQCVSCGKQLAAAARFCIYCGAEQTASAAAHNTSDTPADAEQSGVPADTVQ
;
A
#
# COMPACT_ATOMS: atom_id res chain seq x y z
N MET A 1 30.70 -24.48 9.01
CA MET A 1 31.38 -23.73 10.10
C MET A 1 32.13 -22.56 9.48
N ALA A 2 31.78 -21.33 9.85
CA ALA A 2 32.63 -20.13 9.76
C ALA A 2 32.08 -19.14 10.80
N LYS A 3 32.55 -19.28 12.04
CA LYS A 3 32.32 -18.35 13.15
C LYS A 3 33.23 -17.14 12.98
N GLY A 4 32.70 -15.94 13.21
CA GLY A 4 33.46 -14.80 13.71
C GLY A 4 33.83 -13.72 12.70
N SER A 5 32.95 -12.73 12.50
CA SER A 5 33.37 -11.41 11.99
C SER A 5 32.36 -10.27 12.25
N ALA A 6 31.71 -10.23 13.43
CA ALA A 6 30.87 -9.09 13.78
C ALA A 6 30.80 -8.80 15.29
N SER A 7 31.92 -8.92 16.01
CA SER A 7 32.03 -8.47 17.42
C SER A 7 32.56 -7.03 17.56
N VAL A 8 33.07 -6.44 16.48
CA VAL A 8 33.77 -5.15 16.51
C VAL A 8 33.03 -4.12 15.66
N CYS A 9 32.83 -2.93 16.22
CA CYS A 9 32.26 -1.78 15.54
C CYS A 9 33.24 -1.19 14.51
N THR A 10 32.76 -0.37 13.58
CA THR A 10 33.61 0.29 12.58
C THR A 10 34.67 1.21 13.18
N CYS A 11 34.55 1.59 14.46
CA CYS A 11 35.57 2.34 15.21
C CYS A 11 36.58 1.44 15.97
N GLY A 12 36.59 0.12 15.72
CA GLY A 12 37.52 -0.84 16.32
C GLY A 12 37.17 -1.32 17.73
N ALA A 13 36.08 -0.85 18.34
CA ALA A 13 35.68 -1.23 19.69
C ALA A 13 34.58 -2.30 19.71
N ALA A 14 34.54 -3.12 20.76
CA ALA A 14 33.49 -4.12 20.95
C ALA A 14 32.12 -3.49 21.22
N TYR A 15 31.07 -4.26 20.96
CA TYR A 15 29.73 -3.94 21.44
C TYR A 15 29.55 -4.48 22.87
N ASP A 16 28.87 -3.71 23.72
CA ASP A 16 28.46 -4.17 25.05
C ASP A 16 27.33 -5.22 24.98
N SER A 17 26.89 -5.72 26.13
CA SER A 17 25.79 -6.70 26.25
C SER A 17 24.45 -6.16 25.74
N SER A 18 24.26 -4.84 25.70
CA SER A 18 23.07 -4.17 25.14
C SER A 18 23.15 -3.98 23.62
N GLY A 19 24.30 -4.32 23.02
CA GLY A 19 24.56 -4.17 21.59
C GLY A 19 24.93 -2.73 21.20
N VAL A 20 25.43 -1.91 22.11
CA VAL A 20 25.91 -0.55 21.86
C VAL A 20 27.44 -0.54 21.86
N CYS A 21 28.05 0.16 20.90
CA CYS A 21 29.51 0.24 20.83
C CYS A 21 30.05 1.06 22.01
N THR A 22 31.00 0.48 22.75
CA THR A 22 31.58 1.09 23.95
C THR A 22 32.38 2.37 23.69
N ARG A 23 32.80 2.61 22.45
CA ARG A 23 33.60 3.79 22.07
C ARG A 23 32.82 4.87 21.33
N CYS A 24 31.86 4.51 20.48
CA CYS A 24 31.15 5.47 19.63
C CYS A 24 29.63 5.53 19.89
N GLY A 25 29.10 4.73 20.81
CA GLY A 25 27.67 4.73 21.16
C GLY A 25 26.73 4.22 20.05
N LYS A 26 27.25 3.74 18.92
CA LYS A 26 26.43 3.21 17.82
C LYS A 26 25.86 1.85 18.18
N LYS A 27 24.57 1.66 17.91
CA LYS A 27 23.88 0.36 18.03
C LYS A 27 24.40 -0.61 16.98
N ARG A 28 24.53 -1.89 17.35
CA ARG A 28 24.92 -2.97 16.46
C ARG A 28 23.88 -3.12 15.35
N PRO A 29 24.30 -3.15 14.07
CA PRO A 29 23.38 -3.37 12.98
C PRO A 29 22.74 -4.75 13.09
N ARG A 30 21.43 -4.82 12.83
CA ARG A 30 20.68 -6.08 12.72
C ARG A 30 21.20 -6.90 11.53
N SER A 31 21.08 -8.22 11.63
CA SER A 31 21.62 -9.16 10.63
C SER A 31 21.06 -8.92 9.22
N GLY A 32 21.80 -9.37 8.21
CA GLY A 32 21.33 -9.35 6.82
C GLY A 32 20.02 -10.12 6.62
N SER A 33 19.87 -11.29 7.26
CA SER A 33 18.67 -12.12 7.19
C SER A 33 17.43 -11.42 7.78
N TYR A 34 17.60 -10.67 8.89
CA TYR A 34 16.54 -9.83 9.44
C TYR A 34 16.07 -8.79 8.42
N CYS A 35 17.02 -8.10 7.77
CA CYS A 35 16.69 -7.11 6.74
C CYS A 35 15.90 -7.73 5.59
N THR A 36 16.30 -8.90 5.09
CA THR A 36 15.66 -9.56 3.94
C THR A 36 14.25 -10.02 4.29
N LEU A 37 14.06 -10.74 5.39
CA LEU A 37 12.75 -11.25 5.80
C LEU A 37 11.74 -10.12 6.00
N HIS A 38 12.11 -9.07 6.74
CA HIS A 38 11.21 -7.95 6.95
C HIS A 38 10.95 -7.13 5.68
N THR A 39 11.92 -7.08 4.76
CA THR A 39 11.70 -6.46 3.44
C THR A 39 10.63 -7.22 2.65
N ILE A 40 10.68 -8.56 2.64
CA ILE A 40 9.65 -9.39 1.98
C ILE A 40 8.28 -9.15 2.58
N LEU A 41 8.17 -9.11 3.91
CA LEU A 41 6.90 -8.80 4.59
C LEU A 41 6.39 -7.41 4.24
N CYS A 42 7.27 -6.41 4.10
CA CYS A 42 6.87 -5.07 3.67
C CYS A 42 6.40 -5.05 2.21
N VAL A 43 7.03 -5.83 1.32
CA VAL A 43 6.57 -5.99 -0.07
C VAL A 43 5.16 -6.60 -0.10
N LEU A 44 4.95 -7.72 0.59
CA LEU A 44 3.66 -8.41 0.62
C LEU A 44 2.56 -7.51 1.21
N GLY A 45 2.85 -6.84 2.33
CA GLY A 45 1.92 -5.90 2.95
C GLY A 45 1.56 -4.74 2.01
N ALA A 46 2.55 -4.19 1.29
CA ALA A 46 2.32 -3.11 0.35
C ALA A 46 1.46 -3.57 -0.84
N LEU A 47 1.72 -4.75 -1.39
CA LEU A 47 0.91 -5.34 -2.47
C LEU A 47 -0.55 -5.54 -2.06
N ILE A 48 -0.78 -6.08 -0.85
CA ILE A 48 -2.14 -6.26 -0.31
C ILE A 48 -2.83 -4.91 -0.16
N LEU A 49 -2.16 -3.91 0.42
CA LEU A 49 -2.74 -2.58 0.62
C LEU A 49 -3.01 -1.85 -0.71
N PHE A 50 -2.11 -1.97 -1.70
CA PHE A 50 -2.35 -1.43 -3.05
C PHE A 50 -3.54 -2.12 -3.72
N PHE A 51 -3.68 -3.44 -3.57
CA PHE A 51 -4.85 -4.17 -4.04
C PHE A 51 -6.14 -3.68 -3.37
N CYS A 52 -6.15 -3.51 -2.05
CA CYS A 52 -7.29 -2.96 -1.31
C CYS A 52 -7.64 -1.56 -1.81
N LEU A 53 -6.67 -0.64 -1.90
CA LEU A 53 -6.88 0.73 -2.41
C LEU A 53 -7.47 0.74 -3.81
N SER A 54 -6.96 -0.11 -4.70
CA SER A 54 -7.41 -0.22 -6.09
C SER A 54 -8.86 -0.68 -6.16
N ASN A 55 -9.22 -1.73 -5.40
CA ASN A 55 -10.59 -2.24 -5.39
C ASN A 55 -11.56 -1.25 -4.75
N THR A 56 -11.18 -0.60 -3.63
CA THR A 56 -11.99 0.43 -2.99
C THR A 56 -12.23 1.61 -3.95
N PHE A 57 -11.20 2.07 -4.66
CA PHE A 57 -11.35 3.15 -5.65
C PHE A 57 -12.26 2.75 -6.81
N ALA A 58 -12.06 1.55 -7.38
CA ALA A 58 -12.88 1.06 -8.48
C ALA A 58 -14.35 0.90 -8.09
N LEU A 59 -14.62 0.24 -6.96
CA LEU A 59 -15.97 0.07 -6.42
C LEU A 59 -16.61 1.41 -6.12
N ARG A 60 -15.90 2.35 -5.51
CA ARG A 60 -16.42 3.69 -5.21
C ARG A 60 -16.74 4.47 -6.48
N SER A 61 -15.89 4.38 -7.50
CA SER A 61 -16.14 4.98 -8.81
C SER A 61 -17.45 4.44 -9.41
N TRP A 62 -17.62 3.11 -9.43
CA TRP A 62 -18.86 2.50 -9.93
C TRP A 62 -20.08 2.84 -9.08
N LEU A 63 -19.96 2.89 -7.75
CA LEU A 63 -21.07 3.22 -6.86
C LEU A 63 -21.51 4.68 -6.98
N SER A 64 -20.61 5.57 -7.40
CA SER A 64 -20.87 7.01 -7.51
C SER A 64 -21.65 7.42 -8.76
N SER A 65 -21.90 6.49 -9.69
CA SER A 65 -22.61 6.75 -10.93
C SER A 65 -23.51 5.57 -11.30
N ASP A 66 -24.66 5.85 -11.90
CA ASP A 66 -25.51 4.79 -12.45
C ASP A 66 -25.08 4.39 -13.88
N ALA A 67 -23.90 4.84 -14.33
CA ALA A 67 -23.40 4.60 -15.69
C ALA A 67 -23.27 3.11 -16.02
N LEU A 68 -22.95 2.25 -15.04
CA LEU A 68 -22.82 0.82 -15.27
C LEU A 68 -24.19 0.15 -15.45
N THR A 69 -25.16 0.50 -14.61
CA THR A 69 -26.54 -0.01 -14.69
C THR A 69 -27.24 0.54 -15.93
N GLU A 70 -27.06 1.82 -16.24
CA GLU A 70 -27.62 2.43 -17.44
C GLU A 70 -27.03 1.83 -18.70
N SER A 71 -25.71 1.65 -18.73
CA SER A 71 -25.08 1.01 -19.88
C SER A 71 -25.55 -0.43 -20.09
N LEU A 72 -25.86 -1.18 -19.01
CA LEU A 72 -26.46 -2.51 -19.13
C LEU A 72 -27.88 -2.44 -19.67
N ARG A 73 -28.71 -1.49 -19.23
CA ARG A 73 -30.09 -1.32 -19.74
C ARG A 73 -30.13 -0.97 -21.22
N THR A 74 -29.16 -0.20 -21.70
CA THR A 74 -29.03 0.15 -23.12
C THR A 74 -28.38 -0.95 -23.96
N ALA A 75 -27.84 -2.01 -23.34
CA ALA A 75 -27.16 -3.07 -24.06
C ALA A 75 -28.18 -4.03 -24.68
N ARG A 76 -27.87 -4.48 -25.90
CA ARG A 76 -28.65 -5.47 -26.64
C ARG A 76 -27.93 -6.81 -26.58
N ILE A 77 -28.67 -7.88 -26.28
CA ILE A 77 -28.09 -9.22 -26.21
C ILE A 77 -27.89 -9.80 -27.60
N SER A 78 -28.74 -9.41 -28.57
CA SER A 78 -28.62 -9.78 -29.99
C SER A 78 -27.23 -9.49 -30.53
N ASP A 79 -26.69 -8.34 -30.12
CA ASP A 79 -25.44 -7.80 -30.64
C ASP A 79 -24.22 -8.37 -29.90
N ALA A 80 -24.44 -8.97 -28.71
CA ALA A 80 -23.37 -9.47 -27.86
C ALA A 80 -22.52 -10.50 -28.61
N ALA A 81 -21.20 -10.32 -28.61
CA ALA A 81 -20.32 -11.26 -29.29
C ALA A 81 -20.04 -12.49 -28.43
N VAL A 82 -20.03 -13.64 -29.07
CA VAL A 82 -19.74 -14.91 -28.43
C VAL A 82 -18.23 -15.16 -28.50
N PRO A 83 -17.55 -15.43 -27.36
CA PRO A 83 -16.12 -15.64 -27.35
C PRO A 83 -15.67 -16.75 -28.30
N PHE A 84 -14.57 -16.51 -29.02
CA PHE A 84 -13.90 -17.48 -29.91
C PHE A 84 -14.67 -17.93 -31.16
N THR A 85 -15.89 -17.42 -31.41
CA THR A 85 -16.66 -17.72 -32.62
C THR A 85 -16.52 -16.65 -33.70
N GLY A 86 -16.16 -15.42 -33.31
CA GLY A 86 -16.15 -14.27 -34.21
C GLY A 86 -17.55 -13.79 -34.63
N LYS A 87 -18.60 -14.28 -33.95
CA LYS A 87 -20.01 -14.02 -34.26
C LYS A 87 -20.74 -13.37 -33.08
N ASN A 88 -21.79 -12.61 -33.38
CA ASN A 88 -22.75 -12.19 -32.35
C ASN A 88 -23.78 -13.28 -32.04
N VAL A 89 -24.56 -13.09 -30.97
CA VAL A 89 -25.60 -14.04 -30.55
C VAL A 89 -26.59 -14.29 -31.68
N THR A 90 -27.08 -13.26 -32.36
CA THR A 90 -28.00 -13.41 -33.50
C THR A 90 -27.40 -14.27 -34.61
N GLU A 91 -26.17 -13.98 -35.04
CA GLU A 91 -25.46 -14.72 -36.08
C GLU A 91 -25.21 -16.18 -35.70
N LEU A 92 -24.96 -16.44 -34.41
CA LEU A 92 -24.79 -17.79 -33.91
C LEU A 92 -26.11 -18.56 -33.92
N ILE A 93 -27.20 -17.93 -33.45
CA ILE A 93 -28.54 -18.52 -33.44
C ILE A 93 -28.98 -18.84 -34.87
N MET A 94 -28.86 -17.86 -35.78
CA MET A 94 -29.18 -18.00 -37.20
C MET A 94 -28.42 -19.16 -37.86
N GLN A 95 -27.14 -19.35 -37.51
CA GLN A 95 -26.34 -20.41 -38.13
C GLN A 95 -26.64 -21.80 -37.57
N GLN A 96 -26.86 -21.91 -36.25
CA GLN A 96 -26.87 -23.20 -35.56
C GLN A 96 -28.27 -23.75 -35.32
N TYR A 97 -29.28 -22.89 -35.23
CA TYR A 97 -30.61 -23.27 -34.73
C TYR A 97 -31.75 -22.91 -35.68
N VAL A 98 -31.54 -21.99 -36.63
CA VAL A 98 -32.54 -21.61 -37.63
C VAL A 98 -32.28 -22.36 -38.93
N THR A 99 -33.26 -23.16 -39.36
CA THR A 99 -33.20 -23.96 -40.60
C THR A 99 -34.12 -23.44 -41.70
N ASP A 100 -35.11 -22.62 -41.35
CA ASP A 100 -36.04 -22.00 -42.30
C ASP A 100 -35.41 -20.72 -42.90
N GLU A 101 -35.24 -20.71 -44.22
CA GLU A 101 -34.67 -19.57 -44.97
C GLU A 101 -35.55 -18.31 -44.93
N ASN A 102 -36.82 -18.43 -44.53
CA ASN A 102 -37.74 -17.30 -44.41
C ASN A 102 -37.57 -16.53 -43.09
N VAL A 103 -36.86 -17.09 -42.11
CA VAL A 103 -36.59 -16.42 -40.83
C VAL A 103 -35.48 -15.40 -41.04
N LEU A 104 -35.79 -14.13 -40.77
CA LEU A 104 -34.84 -13.03 -40.90
C LEU A 104 -34.02 -12.86 -39.62
N ALA A 105 -32.74 -12.47 -39.75
CA ALA A 105 -31.86 -12.18 -38.62
C ALA A 105 -32.43 -11.06 -37.70
N GLU A 106 -33.20 -10.13 -38.26
CA GLU A 106 -33.87 -9.07 -37.51
C GLU A 106 -34.94 -9.60 -36.55
N ASN A 107 -35.67 -10.65 -36.96
CA ASN A 107 -36.70 -11.28 -36.12
C ASN A 107 -36.06 -12.03 -34.95
N VAL A 108 -34.95 -12.75 -35.22
CA VAL A 108 -34.18 -13.43 -34.19
C VAL A 108 -33.53 -12.44 -33.22
N ALA A 109 -33.00 -11.32 -33.72
CA ALA A 109 -32.46 -10.26 -32.89
C ALA A 109 -33.53 -9.64 -31.98
N ALA A 110 -34.70 -9.34 -32.52
CA ALA A 110 -35.82 -8.80 -31.75
C ALA A 110 -36.28 -9.78 -30.65
N ALA A 111 -36.44 -11.05 -30.98
CA ALA A 111 -36.83 -12.08 -30.01
C ALA A 111 -35.75 -12.27 -28.92
N ALA A 112 -34.47 -12.25 -29.29
CA ALA A 112 -33.37 -12.35 -28.32
C ALA A 112 -33.35 -11.14 -27.37
N ASP A 113 -33.51 -9.93 -27.88
CA ASP A 113 -33.56 -8.71 -27.07
C ASP A 113 -34.81 -8.62 -26.19
N GLU A 114 -35.90 -9.27 -26.59
CA GLU A 114 -37.12 -9.35 -25.78
C GLU A 114 -36.85 -10.07 -24.45
N MET A 115 -35.86 -10.97 -24.35
CA MET A 115 -35.49 -11.63 -23.10
C MET A 115 -34.99 -10.66 -22.01
N GLN A 116 -34.70 -9.39 -22.35
CA GLN A 116 -34.33 -8.32 -21.40
C GLN A 116 -33.24 -8.68 -20.36
N ILE A 117 -32.39 -9.69 -20.63
CA ILE A 117 -31.33 -10.14 -19.72
C ILE A 117 -30.39 -9.01 -19.28
N PRO A 118 -29.96 -8.08 -20.16
CA PRO A 118 -29.16 -6.93 -19.72
C PRO A 118 -29.87 -6.04 -18.70
N ALA A 119 -31.18 -5.83 -18.84
CA ALA A 119 -31.99 -5.06 -17.88
C ALA A 119 -32.16 -5.81 -16.56
N PHE A 120 -32.44 -7.11 -16.60
CA PHE A 120 -32.48 -7.98 -15.41
C PHE A 120 -31.16 -7.90 -14.60
N LEU A 121 -30.01 -8.02 -15.29
CA LEU A 121 -28.70 -7.90 -14.66
C LEU A 121 -28.44 -6.49 -14.13
N ALA A 122 -28.91 -5.45 -14.82
CA ALA A 122 -28.82 -4.07 -14.34
C ALA A 122 -29.57 -3.87 -13.02
N ASP A 123 -30.75 -4.47 -12.87
CA ASP A 123 -31.55 -4.36 -11.65
C ASP A 123 -30.92 -5.12 -10.48
N LYS A 124 -30.37 -6.31 -10.72
CA LYS A 124 -29.60 -7.07 -9.71
C LYS A 124 -28.34 -6.32 -9.26
N LEU A 125 -27.67 -5.67 -10.20
CA LEU A 125 -26.50 -4.84 -9.93
C LEU A 125 -26.88 -3.57 -9.13
N ALA A 126 -27.98 -2.90 -9.50
CA ALA A 126 -28.50 -1.75 -8.77
C ALA A 126 -28.85 -2.11 -7.32
N GLY A 127 -29.47 -3.28 -7.11
CA GLY A 127 -29.73 -3.79 -5.76
C GLY A 127 -28.45 -4.03 -4.96
N HIS A 128 -27.40 -4.60 -5.58
CA HIS A 128 -26.09 -4.75 -4.93
C HIS A 128 -25.46 -3.40 -4.58
N PHE A 129 -25.57 -2.41 -5.47
CA PHE A 129 -25.08 -1.05 -5.20
C PHE A 129 -25.85 -0.39 -4.05
N SER A 130 -27.16 -0.58 -3.99
CA SER A 130 -27.99 -0.10 -2.89
C SER A 130 -27.58 -0.72 -1.54
N LEU A 131 -27.29 -2.02 -1.52
CA LEU A 131 -26.76 -2.73 -0.33
C LEU A 131 -25.40 -2.16 0.11
N LEU A 132 -24.49 -1.91 -0.84
CA LEU A 132 -23.15 -1.36 -0.58
C LEU A 132 -23.17 0.11 -0.15
N ARG A 133 -24.12 0.91 -0.65
CA ARG A 133 -24.38 2.28 -0.17
C ARG A 133 -25.05 2.29 1.21
N GLY A 134 -25.70 1.20 1.57
CA GLY A 134 -26.44 1.05 2.83
C GLY A 134 -27.87 1.54 2.79
N GLU A 135 -28.44 1.65 1.58
CA GLU A 135 -29.84 1.99 1.33
C GLU A 135 -30.75 0.79 1.63
N THR A 136 -30.23 -0.44 1.48
CA THR A 136 -30.92 -1.68 1.83
C THR A 136 -30.05 -2.58 2.69
N ASP A 137 -30.71 -3.48 3.42
CA ASP A 137 -30.07 -4.54 4.22
C ASP A 137 -30.31 -5.94 3.65
N THR A 138 -31.07 -6.04 2.56
CA THR A 138 -31.44 -7.29 1.90
C THR A 138 -30.34 -7.72 0.93
N PRO A 139 -29.70 -8.89 1.16
CA PRO A 139 -28.76 -9.46 0.20
C PRO A 139 -29.47 -9.69 -1.13
N VAL A 140 -28.79 -9.39 -2.23
CA VAL A 140 -29.31 -9.65 -3.56
C VAL A 140 -28.77 -11.00 -4.05
N THR A 141 -29.68 -11.85 -4.51
CA THR A 141 -29.38 -13.17 -5.06
C THR A 141 -29.89 -13.25 -6.50
N ILE A 142 -29.28 -14.14 -7.28
CA ILE A 142 -29.67 -14.48 -8.65
C ILE A 142 -29.86 -16.00 -8.72
N SER A 143 -30.95 -16.49 -9.31
CA SER A 143 -31.12 -17.93 -9.57
C SER A 143 -31.23 -18.23 -11.07
N ALA A 144 -30.99 -19.48 -11.44
CA ALA A 144 -31.22 -19.94 -12.80
C ALA A 144 -32.72 -19.89 -13.15
N ASP A 145 -33.60 -20.20 -12.20
CA ASP A 145 -35.05 -20.11 -12.36
C ASP A 145 -35.53 -18.72 -12.80
N GLU A 146 -34.89 -17.64 -12.32
CA GLU A 146 -35.22 -16.28 -12.76
C GLU A 146 -34.91 -16.05 -14.25
N ILE A 147 -33.83 -16.67 -14.75
CA ILE A 147 -33.45 -16.61 -16.17
C ILE A 147 -34.36 -17.51 -17.01
N THR A 148 -34.68 -18.70 -16.51
CA THR A 148 -35.60 -19.64 -17.17
C THR A 148 -37.01 -19.06 -17.27
N ALA A 149 -37.50 -18.38 -16.22
CA ALA A 149 -38.79 -17.70 -16.24
C ALA A 149 -38.85 -16.60 -17.31
N GLU A 150 -37.73 -15.89 -17.51
CA GLU A 150 -37.65 -14.87 -18.55
C GLU A 150 -37.61 -15.50 -19.95
N LEU A 151 -36.96 -16.65 -20.11
CA LEU A 151 -37.01 -17.44 -21.34
C LEU A 151 -38.43 -17.97 -21.63
N ASP A 152 -39.12 -18.48 -20.62
CA ASP A 152 -40.49 -18.98 -20.76
C ASP A 152 -41.46 -17.86 -21.17
N ARG A 153 -41.26 -16.64 -20.64
CA ARG A 153 -42.04 -15.45 -21.00
C ARG A 153 -41.97 -15.14 -22.50
N ILE A 154 -40.82 -15.35 -23.14
CA ILE A 154 -40.60 -15.04 -24.56
C ILE A 154 -40.67 -16.26 -25.49
N SER A 155 -40.85 -17.46 -24.95
CA SER A 155 -40.86 -18.71 -25.72
C SER A 155 -41.87 -18.72 -26.87
N GLY A 156 -43.06 -18.13 -26.67
CA GLY A 156 -44.06 -17.98 -27.73
C GLY A 156 -43.60 -17.06 -28.86
N ALA A 157 -42.96 -15.93 -28.53
CA ALA A 157 -42.43 -14.98 -29.51
C ALA A 157 -41.24 -15.58 -30.28
N LEU A 158 -40.38 -16.35 -29.61
CA LEU A 158 -39.29 -17.11 -30.23
C LEU A 158 -39.82 -18.15 -31.24
N ALA A 159 -40.88 -18.86 -30.88
CA ALA A 159 -41.51 -19.84 -31.77
C ALA A 159 -42.19 -19.17 -32.97
N GLU A 160 -42.94 -18.09 -32.74
CA GLU A 160 -43.70 -17.39 -33.79
C GLU A 160 -42.80 -16.58 -34.75
N SER A 161 -41.78 -15.89 -34.22
CA SER A 161 -40.94 -14.96 -34.99
C SER A 161 -39.65 -15.58 -35.50
N GLY A 162 -39.08 -16.52 -34.75
CA GLY A 162 -37.79 -17.15 -35.03
C GLY A 162 -37.86 -18.62 -35.44
N GLY A 163 -39.04 -19.27 -35.31
CA GLY A 163 -39.16 -20.71 -35.48
C GLY A 163 -38.38 -21.51 -34.43
N ILE A 164 -38.03 -20.89 -33.30
CA ILE A 164 -37.20 -21.49 -32.24
C ILE A 164 -38.11 -22.07 -31.17
N LEU A 165 -38.04 -23.39 -30.98
CA LEU A 165 -38.74 -24.09 -29.92
C LEU A 165 -37.81 -24.23 -28.71
N VAL A 166 -38.36 -23.94 -27.51
CA VAL A 166 -37.63 -24.04 -26.24
C VAL A 166 -38.11 -25.27 -25.48
N ASP A 167 -37.26 -26.29 -25.44
CA ASP A 167 -37.56 -27.58 -24.83
C ASP A 167 -37.10 -27.65 -23.38
N ASP A 168 -37.60 -28.65 -22.64
CA ASP A 168 -37.20 -28.87 -21.24
C ASP A 168 -35.71 -29.18 -21.09
N SER A 169 -35.09 -29.73 -22.14
CA SER A 169 -33.64 -29.92 -22.19
C SER A 169 -32.87 -28.60 -22.17
N ASP A 170 -33.41 -27.54 -22.78
CA ASP A 170 -32.77 -26.22 -22.81
C ASP A 170 -32.83 -25.57 -21.42
N ARG A 171 -33.96 -25.71 -20.74
CA ARG A 171 -34.14 -25.26 -19.35
C ARG A 171 -33.17 -25.97 -18.41
N ALA A 172 -33.03 -27.29 -18.55
CA ALA A 172 -32.07 -28.07 -17.76
C ALA A 172 -30.61 -27.68 -18.07
N MET A 173 -30.31 -27.31 -19.32
CA MET A 173 -28.99 -26.80 -19.70
C MET A 173 -28.69 -25.45 -19.04
N ILE A 174 -29.66 -24.54 -18.99
CA ILE A 174 -29.52 -23.24 -18.32
C ILE A 174 -29.25 -23.45 -16.82
N ASP A 175 -30.04 -24.29 -16.15
CA ASP A 175 -29.87 -24.56 -14.73
C ASP A 175 -28.50 -25.18 -14.41
N SER A 176 -28.11 -26.23 -15.15
CA SER A 176 -26.81 -26.89 -14.95
C SER A 176 -25.61 -25.98 -15.25
N THR A 177 -25.74 -25.08 -16.22
CA THR A 177 -24.66 -24.16 -16.62
C THR A 177 -24.54 -22.98 -15.66
N LEU A 178 -25.67 -22.36 -15.29
CA LEU A 178 -25.70 -21.14 -14.49
C LEU A 178 -25.73 -21.41 -12.99
N GLY A 179 -26.29 -22.53 -12.53
CA GLY A 179 -26.44 -22.86 -11.12
C GLY A 179 -25.13 -22.82 -10.34
N GLY A 180 -24.05 -23.36 -10.92
CA GLY A 180 -22.71 -23.31 -10.31
C GLY A 180 -22.10 -21.89 -10.27
N VAL A 181 -22.39 -21.06 -11.26
CA VAL A 181 -21.89 -19.68 -11.35
C VAL A 181 -22.66 -18.78 -10.36
N PHE A 182 -23.99 -18.83 -10.41
CA PHE A 182 -24.86 -18.09 -9.51
C PHE A 182 -24.72 -18.54 -8.06
N GLY A 183 -24.49 -19.84 -7.81
CA GLY A 183 -24.17 -20.34 -6.47
C GLY A 183 -22.93 -19.67 -5.86
N LYS A 184 -21.89 -19.43 -6.65
CA LYS A 184 -20.68 -18.70 -6.20
C LYS A 184 -20.96 -17.23 -5.94
N ILE A 185 -21.71 -16.57 -6.83
CA ILE A 185 -22.09 -15.16 -6.68
C ILE A 185 -22.96 -14.97 -5.43
N ASN A 186 -23.98 -15.82 -5.26
CA ASN A 186 -24.86 -15.81 -4.10
C ASN A 186 -24.13 -16.15 -2.81
N SER A 187 -23.17 -17.08 -2.83
CA SER A 187 -22.35 -17.39 -1.67
C SER A 187 -21.57 -16.18 -1.19
N LEU A 188 -21.01 -15.39 -2.11
CA LEU A 188 -20.30 -14.16 -1.75
C LEU A 188 -21.26 -13.09 -1.20
N SER A 189 -22.41 -12.89 -1.86
CA SER A 189 -23.45 -11.96 -1.42
C SER A 189 -23.99 -12.33 -0.03
N THR A 190 -24.23 -13.61 0.24
CA THR A 190 -24.76 -14.09 1.52
C THR A 190 -23.71 -14.10 2.62
N ALA A 191 -22.47 -14.54 2.35
CA ALA A 191 -21.40 -14.60 3.34
C ALA A 191 -21.13 -13.24 4.00
N PHE A 192 -21.25 -12.17 3.21
CA PHE A 192 -20.99 -10.82 3.68
C PHE A 192 -22.27 -9.98 3.89
N GLY A 193 -23.38 -10.31 3.23
CA GLY A 193 -24.64 -9.55 3.33
C GLY A 193 -25.60 -10.05 4.43
N SER A 194 -25.53 -11.33 4.81
CA SER A 194 -26.52 -11.96 5.69
C SER A 194 -26.50 -11.44 7.13
N ASN A 195 -25.34 -11.03 7.63
CA ASN A 195 -25.17 -10.54 9.00
C ASN A 195 -24.73 -9.07 9.05
N LYS A 196 -25.05 -8.40 10.16
CA LYS A 196 -24.77 -6.96 10.36
C LYS A 196 -23.28 -6.64 10.28
N ALA A 197 -22.43 -7.53 10.79
CA ALA A 197 -20.97 -7.35 10.80
C ALA A 197 -20.38 -7.37 9.38
N GLY A 198 -20.79 -8.33 8.56
CA GLY A 198 -20.40 -8.46 7.16
C GLY A 198 -20.85 -7.26 6.34
N ARG A 199 -22.10 -6.81 6.49
CA ARG A 199 -22.61 -5.62 5.81
C ARG A 199 -21.80 -4.39 6.18
N THR A 200 -21.49 -4.24 7.47
CA THR A 200 -20.65 -3.14 7.96
C THR A 200 -19.25 -3.19 7.35
N LEU A 201 -18.65 -4.39 7.25
CA LEU A 201 -17.33 -4.57 6.66
C LEU A 201 -17.31 -4.27 5.15
N GLN A 202 -18.34 -4.68 4.41
CA GLN A 202 -18.49 -4.35 2.99
C GLN A 202 -18.65 -2.84 2.76
N ARG A 203 -19.55 -2.21 3.52
CA ARG A 203 -19.76 -0.75 3.49
C ARG A 203 -18.48 0.00 3.85
N PHE A 204 -17.76 -0.47 4.86
CA PHE A 204 -16.45 0.08 5.19
C PHE A 204 -15.49 -0.06 4.00
N GLY A 205 -15.40 -1.25 3.39
CA GLY A 205 -14.51 -1.52 2.26
C GLY A 205 -14.71 -0.63 1.03
N VAL A 206 -15.92 -0.10 0.82
CA VAL A 206 -16.23 0.87 -0.26
C VAL A 206 -16.28 2.33 0.19
N SER A 207 -16.10 2.57 1.49
CA SER A 207 -16.11 3.91 2.07
C SER A 207 -14.81 4.68 1.80
N ILE A 208 -14.90 6.01 1.87
CA ILE A 208 -13.71 6.88 1.85
C ILE A 208 -12.78 6.59 3.05
N TRP A 209 -13.31 6.09 4.16
CA TRP A 209 -12.54 5.79 5.37
C TRP A 209 -11.63 4.57 5.19
N ALA A 210 -12.07 3.52 4.50
CA ALA A 210 -11.18 2.40 4.17
C ALA A 210 -10.05 2.83 3.23
N TYR A 211 -10.34 3.74 2.29
CA TYR A 211 -9.32 4.32 1.42
C TYR A 211 -8.26 5.08 2.23
N LEU A 212 -8.69 6.00 3.11
CA LEU A 212 -7.79 6.75 3.98
C LEU A 212 -7.00 5.85 4.94
N ALA A 213 -7.67 4.86 5.55
CA ALA A 213 -7.02 3.88 6.43
C ALA A 213 -5.91 3.12 5.70
N SER A 214 -6.16 2.71 4.45
CA SER A 214 -5.17 2.01 3.63
C SER A 214 -3.97 2.89 3.28
N LEU A 215 -4.18 4.19 3.00
CA LEU A 215 -3.09 5.16 2.78
C LEU A 215 -2.24 5.36 4.05
N VAL A 216 -2.89 5.48 5.21
CA VAL A 216 -2.20 5.60 6.51
C VAL A 216 -1.37 4.34 6.80
N LEU A 217 -1.94 3.15 6.57
CA LEU A 217 -1.22 1.88 6.73
C LEU A 217 -0.05 1.75 5.76
N LEU A 218 -0.18 2.19 4.52
CA LEU A 218 0.95 2.27 3.58
C LEU A 218 2.05 3.21 4.09
N GLY A 219 1.68 4.36 4.65
CA GLY A 219 2.63 5.29 5.28
C GLY A 219 3.38 4.64 6.44
N PHE A 220 2.68 3.97 7.36
CA PHE A 220 3.31 3.23 8.45
C PHE A 220 4.23 2.12 7.96
N LEU A 221 3.80 1.37 6.94
CA LEU A 221 4.59 0.31 6.34
C LEU A 221 5.86 0.87 5.68
N PHE A 222 5.76 2.01 5.01
CA PHE A 222 6.88 2.71 4.41
C PHE A 222 7.90 3.18 5.45
N VAL A 223 7.44 3.82 6.53
CA VAL A 223 8.29 4.23 7.67
C VAL A 223 8.95 3.01 8.30
N ARG A 224 8.19 1.93 8.51
CA ARG A 224 8.71 0.66 9.03
C ARG A 224 9.80 0.09 8.13
N TRP A 225 9.61 0.09 6.81
CA TRP A 225 10.57 -0.42 5.84
C TRP A 225 11.86 0.42 5.83
N CYS A 226 11.74 1.75 5.92
CA CYS A 226 12.90 2.63 6.12
C CYS A 226 13.66 2.25 7.41
N GLY A 227 12.93 2.07 8.51
CA GLY A 227 13.49 1.64 9.80
C GLY A 227 14.18 0.27 9.76
N VAL A 228 13.65 -0.71 9.02
CA VAL A 228 14.31 -2.01 8.82
C VAL A 228 15.70 -1.81 8.23
N ARG A 229 15.81 -0.98 7.18
CA ARG A 229 17.07 -0.78 6.48
C ARG A 229 18.09 -0.03 7.31
N THR A 230 17.68 1.06 7.96
CA THR A 230 18.58 1.84 8.83
C THR A 230 19.08 1.00 9.99
N ASN A 231 18.22 0.19 10.62
CA ASN A 231 18.61 -0.71 11.71
C ASN A 231 19.57 -1.82 11.28
N SER A 232 19.62 -2.14 9.98
CA SER A 232 20.59 -3.09 9.40
C SER A 232 21.82 -2.39 8.80
N GLY A 233 22.02 -1.09 9.06
CA GLY A 233 23.15 -0.33 8.53
C GLY A 233 23.08 -0.06 7.02
N LYS A 234 21.91 -0.25 6.39
CA LYS A 234 21.68 0.01 4.97
C LYS A 234 21.06 1.40 4.76
N ASP A 235 21.25 1.93 3.56
CA ASP A 235 20.71 3.22 3.14
C ASP A 235 19.18 3.23 3.06
N VAL A 236 18.56 4.36 3.41
CA VAL A 236 17.10 4.57 3.29
C VAL A 236 16.65 4.56 1.82
N ALA A 237 17.49 5.04 0.90
CA ALA A 237 17.15 5.09 -0.53
C ALA A 237 16.83 3.71 -1.12
N GLY A 238 17.39 2.63 -0.57
CA GLY A 238 16.98 1.27 -0.93
C GLY A 238 15.55 0.89 -0.53
N ALA A 239 15.00 1.44 0.57
CA ALA A 239 13.60 1.25 0.94
C ALA A 239 12.68 2.07 0.03
N VAL A 240 13.06 3.32 -0.24
CA VAL A 240 12.36 4.21 -1.19
C VAL A 240 12.27 3.54 -2.57
N LYS A 241 13.40 3.04 -3.08
CA LYS A 241 13.45 2.28 -4.34
C LYS A 241 12.58 1.02 -4.28
N GLY A 242 12.68 0.24 -3.20
CA GLY A 242 11.91 -0.99 -3.03
C GLY A 242 10.40 -0.73 -3.06
N PHE A 243 9.94 0.25 -2.30
CA PHE A 243 8.54 0.66 -2.25
C PHE A 243 8.04 1.18 -3.61
N GLY A 244 8.86 2.00 -4.29
CA GLY A 244 8.59 2.48 -5.65
C GLY A 244 8.42 1.34 -6.65
N LEU A 245 9.31 0.33 -6.63
CA LEU A 245 9.20 -0.85 -7.50
C LEU A 245 7.97 -1.71 -7.18
N THR A 246 7.61 -1.84 -5.90
CA THR A 246 6.43 -2.60 -5.47
C THR A 246 5.12 -1.96 -5.97
N ALA A 247 5.08 -0.63 -6.13
CA ALA A 247 3.97 0.05 -6.81
C ALA A 247 4.09 -0.04 -8.34
N LEU A 248 5.28 0.26 -8.88
CA LEU A 248 5.52 0.39 -10.32
C LEU A 248 5.26 -0.90 -11.10
N ILE A 249 5.78 -2.03 -10.63
CA ILE A 249 5.73 -3.29 -11.40
C ILE A 249 4.28 -3.78 -11.59
N PRO A 250 3.46 -3.93 -10.52
CA PRO A 250 2.06 -4.29 -10.69
C PRO A 250 1.27 -3.25 -11.49
N SER A 251 1.56 -1.96 -11.34
CA SER A 251 0.90 -0.90 -12.12
C SER A 251 1.25 -0.95 -13.60
N ALA A 252 2.49 -1.26 -13.96
CA ALA A 252 2.92 -1.45 -15.35
C ALA A 252 2.27 -2.70 -15.97
N ILE A 253 2.23 -3.80 -15.23
CA ILE A 253 1.54 -5.03 -15.63
C ILE A 253 0.03 -4.76 -15.80
N GLY A 254 -0.58 -4.09 -14.83
CA GLY A 254 -1.99 -3.71 -14.86
C GLY A 254 -2.30 -2.78 -16.02
N LEU A 255 -1.44 -1.78 -16.29
CA LEU A 255 -1.58 -0.91 -17.45
C LEU A 255 -1.46 -1.71 -18.73
N LEU A 256 -0.53 -2.66 -18.83
CA LEU A 256 -0.43 -3.56 -19.97
C LEU A 256 -1.70 -4.40 -20.14
N PHE A 257 -2.34 -4.88 -19.06
CA PHE A 257 -3.62 -5.58 -19.17
C PHE A 257 -4.77 -4.65 -19.57
N VAL A 258 -4.85 -3.44 -19.04
CA VAL A 258 -5.83 -2.43 -19.44
C VAL A 258 -5.62 -2.02 -20.89
N LEU A 259 -4.37 -1.87 -21.32
CA LEU A 259 -3.98 -1.55 -22.69
C LEU A 259 -4.15 -2.74 -23.62
N ILE A 260 -3.78 -3.98 -23.30
CA ILE A 260 -4.03 -5.16 -24.15
C ILE A 260 -5.53 -5.44 -24.22
N GLY A 261 -6.25 -5.33 -23.09
CA GLY A 261 -7.70 -5.40 -23.07
C GLY A 261 -8.35 -4.27 -23.88
N GLY A 262 -7.73 -3.08 -23.89
CA GLY A 262 -8.08 -1.91 -24.70
C GLY A 262 -7.69 -1.99 -26.18
N ILE A 263 -6.54 -2.56 -26.48
CA ILE A 263 -5.94 -2.74 -27.81
C ILE A 263 -6.63 -3.91 -28.50
N ARG A 264 -7.04 -4.97 -27.78
CA ARG A 264 -7.99 -5.95 -28.32
C ARG A 264 -9.31 -5.29 -28.72
N THR A 265 -9.79 -4.26 -28.03
CA THR A 265 -10.98 -3.49 -28.45
C THR A 265 -10.71 -2.47 -29.56
N TRP A 266 -9.44 -2.12 -29.83
CA TRP A 266 -9.07 -1.27 -30.98
C TRP A 266 -8.69 -2.07 -32.24
N PHE A 267 -8.18 -3.30 -32.11
CA PHE A 267 -7.64 -4.09 -33.22
C PHE A 267 -8.38 -5.40 -33.49
N ILE A 268 -9.27 -5.84 -32.59
CA ILE A 268 -10.37 -6.75 -32.94
C ILE A 268 -11.59 -5.84 -33.00
N LYS A 269 -12.36 -5.87 -34.11
CA LYS A 269 -13.71 -5.29 -34.10
C LYS A 269 -14.40 -5.82 -32.84
N ASP A 270 -14.69 -4.91 -31.91
CA ASP A 270 -15.13 -5.17 -30.54
C ASP A 270 -15.85 -6.51 -30.41
N GLY A 271 -15.24 -7.50 -29.74
CA GLY A 271 -15.85 -8.80 -29.45
C GLY A 271 -16.99 -8.73 -28.44
N THR A 272 -17.75 -7.64 -28.43
CA THR A 272 -19.05 -7.41 -27.78
C THR A 272 -19.66 -6.15 -28.40
N ILE A 273 -20.05 -6.24 -29.67
CA ILE A 273 -21.02 -5.30 -30.25
C ILE A 273 -22.22 -5.32 -29.27
N GLY A 274 -22.77 -4.17 -28.84
CA GLY A 274 -23.84 -4.11 -27.81
C GLY A 274 -23.43 -3.96 -26.33
N LEU A 275 -22.32 -4.53 -25.82
CA LEU A 275 -21.87 -4.37 -24.40
C LEU A 275 -20.68 -3.39 -24.22
N ASN A 276 -20.29 -2.68 -25.29
CA ASN A 276 -19.13 -1.79 -25.28
C ASN A 276 -19.18 -0.72 -24.17
N GLY A 277 -20.34 -0.08 -23.97
CA GLY A 277 -20.53 0.92 -22.91
C GLY A 277 -20.19 0.36 -21.52
N VAL A 278 -20.62 -0.87 -21.23
CA VAL A 278 -20.41 -1.55 -19.94
C VAL A 278 -18.92 -1.77 -19.72
N THR A 279 -18.22 -2.29 -20.75
CA THR A 279 -16.78 -2.55 -20.65
C THR A 279 -15.96 -1.27 -20.46
N LYS A 280 -16.36 -0.16 -21.08
CA LYS A 280 -15.71 1.15 -20.90
C LYS A 280 -15.85 1.66 -19.47
N VAL A 281 -17.06 1.60 -18.91
CA VAL A 281 -17.34 2.04 -17.52
C VAL A 281 -16.56 1.17 -16.52
N LEU A 282 -16.48 -0.15 -16.74
CA LEU A 282 -15.69 -1.05 -15.89
C LEU A 282 -14.19 -0.75 -15.94
N ARG A 283 -13.64 -0.41 -17.12
CA ARG A 283 -12.19 -0.21 -17.29
C ARG A 283 -11.69 1.15 -16.81
N ALA A 284 -12.53 2.18 -16.88
CA ALA A 284 -12.14 3.56 -16.55
C ALA A 284 -11.36 3.70 -15.22
N PRO A 285 -11.83 3.19 -14.07
CA PRO A 285 -11.09 3.33 -12.81
C PRO A 285 -9.75 2.60 -12.82
N TYR A 286 -9.64 1.45 -13.49
CA TYR A 286 -8.38 0.70 -13.56
C TYR A 286 -7.32 1.41 -14.40
N TRP A 287 -7.73 2.17 -15.42
CA TRP A 287 -6.82 3.04 -16.15
C TRP A 287 -6.23 4.14 -15.25
N TYR A 288 -7.08 4.82 -14.47
CA TYR A 288 -6.62 5.81 -13.47
C TYR A 288 -5.70 5.19 -12.42
N ILE A 289 -6.10 4.07 -11.82
CA ILE A 289 -5.31 3.35 -10.80
C ILE A 289 -3.91 3.00 -11.34
N THR A 290 -3.84 2.45 -12.55
CA THR A 290 -2.56 2.00 -13.13
C THR A 290 -1.64 3.17 -13.47
N ILE A 291 -2.17 4.27 -14.02
CA ILE A 291 -1.39 5.48 -14.29
C ILE A 291 -0.92 6.17 -13.01
N THR A 292 -1.79 6.31 -12.02
CA THR A 292 -1.42 6.89 -10.73
C THR A 292 -0.35 6.04 -10.04
N GLY A 293 -0.47 4.72 -10.07
CA GLY A 293 0.54 3.82 -9.51
C GLY A 293 1.88 3.87 -10.26
N LEU A 294 1.85 4.00 -11.60
CA LEU A 294 3.05 4.19 -12.42
C LEU A 294 3.78 5.48 -12.10
N THR A 295 3.06 6.60 -12.12
CA THR A 295 3.61 7.92 -11.81
C THR A 295 4.16 7.99 -10.39
N PHE A 296 3.44 7.44 -9.41
CA PHE A 296 3.93 7.31 -8.03
C PHE A 296 5.19 6.44 -7.94
N GLY A 297 5.22 5.30 -8.63
CA GLY A 297 6.38 4.42 -8.68
C GLY A 297 7.63 5.11 -9.26
N ILE A 298 7.47 5.84 -10.37
CA ILE A 298 8.54 6.62 -11.01
C ILE A 298 9.04 7.72 -10.06
N PHE A 299 8.13 8.49 -9.46
CA PHE A 299 8.48 9.52 -8.49
C PHE A 299 9.31 8.95 -7.33
N MET A 300 8.94 7.79 -6.80
CA MET A 300 9.70 7.13 -5.73
C MET A 300 11.10 6.68 -6.19
N LEU A 301 11.24 6.22 -7.44
CA LEU A 301 12.55 5.87 -8.00
C LEU A 301 13.46 7.10 -8.17
N GLU A 302 12.91 8.21 -8.66
CA GLU A 302 13.61 9.49 -8.77
C GLU A 302 14.02 10.02 -7.39
N LEU A 303 13.12 9.97 -6.41
CA LEU A 303 13.41 10.33 -5.03
C LEU A 303 14.54 9.47 -4.45
N ALA A 304 14.55 8.16 -4.71
CA ALA A 304 15.61 7.27 -4.28
C ALA A 304 16.97 7.64 -4.93
N ALA A 305 16.96 7.96 -6.23
CA ALA A 305 18.16 8.41 -6.94
C ALA A 305 18.68 9.74 -6.36
N PHE A 306 17.79 10.70 -6.12
CA PHE A 306 18.11 12.00 -5.52
C PHE A 306 18.72 11.85 -4.12
N ILE A 307 18.15 11.00 -3.26
CA ILE A 307 18.69 10.75 -1.91
C ILE A 307 20.12 10.18 -2.00
N ARG A 308 20.39 9.26 -2.93
CA ARG A 308 21.74 8.71 -3.12
C ARG A 308 22.72 9.75 -3.66
N ALA A 309 22.33 10.53 -4.65
CA ALA A 309 23.15 11.61 -5.20
C ALA A 309 23.50 12.63 -4.12
N ARG A 310 22.52 13.03 -3.30
CA ARG A 310 22.74 13.95 -2.18
C ARG A 310 23.66 13.37 -1.12
N ALA A 311 23.53 12.08 -0.80
CA ALA A 311 24.43 11.41 0.15
C ALA A 311 25.87 11.36 -0.38
N LYS A 312 26.05 11.06 -1.67
CA LYS A 312 27.36 11.05 -2.34
C LYS A 312 28.01 12.43 -2.32
N HIS A 313 27.29 13.48 -2.73
CA HIS A 313 27.82 14.85 -2.70
C HIS A 313 28.19 15.32 -1.29
N ARG A 314 27.44 14.92 -0.26
CA ARG A 314 27.80 15.22 1.13
C ARG A 314 29.08 14.52 1.55
N ALA A 315 29.28 13.27 1.14
CA ALA A 315 30.52 12.52 1.40
C ALA A 315 31.71 13.16 0.69
N GLU A 316 31.59 13.48 -0.60
CA GLU A 316 32.64 14.15 -1.38
C GLU A 316 33.01 15.53 -0.81
N ARG A 317 32.02 16.31 -0.36
CA ARG A 317 32.26 17.60 0.30
C ARG A 317 32.97 17.42 1.65
N ALA A 318 32.58 16.41 2.43
CA ALA A 318 33.22 16.12 3.71
C ALA A 318 34.69 15.70 3.51
N GLU A 319 34.98 14.89 2.49
CA GLU A 319 36.34 14.47 2.13
C GLU A 319 37.21 15.69 1.72
N LYS A 320 36.71 16.55 0.83
CA LYS A 320 37.41 17.80 0.44
C LYS A 320 37.63 18.80 1.57
N THR A 321 36.85 18.71 2.66
CA THR A 321 37.02 19.58 3.85
C THR A 321 37.92 18.91 4.89
N ALA A 322 38.21 17.61 4.75
CA ALA A 322 39.04 16.83 5.67
C ALA A 322 40.51 16.73 5.22
N ASP A 323 40.87 17.25 4.04
CA ASP A 323 42.27 17.38 3.65
C ASP A 323 43.02 18.26 4.66
N PRO A 324 44.13 17.77 5.24
CA PRO A 324 44.85 18.50 6.27
C PRO A 324 45.44 19.78 5.68
N VAL A 325 45.15 20.92 6.32
CA VAL A 325 45.95 22.14 6.14
C VAL A 325 47.42 21.73 6.31
N PRO A 326 48.30 22.00 5.32
CA PRO A 326 49.73 21.75 5.50
C PRO A 326 50.18 22.48 6.75
N MET A 327 50.70 21.74 7.75
CA MET A 327 51.36 22.38 8.88
C MET A 327 52.51 23.21 8.29
N ALA A 328 52.36 24.53 8.34
CA ALA A 328 53.49 25.43 8.16
C ALA A 328 54.58 25.01 9.18
N PRO A 329 55.86 24.95 8.78
CA PRO A 329 56.92 24.55 9.68
C PRO A 329 56.93 25.47 10.90
N LEU A 330 56.98 24.89 12.11
CA LEU A 330 57.27 25.66 13.32
C LEU A 330 58.57 26.45 13.09
N PRO A 331 58.60 27.78 13.27
CA PRO A 331 59.86 28.49 13.33
C PRO A 331 60.64 28.02 14.56
N GLU A 332 61.88 27.59 14.34
CA GLU A 332 62.83 27.23 15.39
C GLU A 332 63.07 28.47 16.27
N LEU A 333 62.84 28.32 17.58
CA LEU A 333 63.17 29.32 18.60
C LEU A 333 64.69 29.32 18.84
N PRO A 334 65.42 30.42 18.64
CA PRO A 334 66.75 30.57 19.18
C PRO A 334 66.65 30.85 20.68
N ALA A 335 67.44 30.11 21.45
CA ALA A 335 67.69 30.39 22.84
C ALA A 335 68.55 31.67 22.96
N GLU A 336 68.05 32.65 23.71
CA GLU A 336 68.76 33.49 24.70
C GLU A 336 68.31 34.96 24.72
N ALA A 337 68.37 35.49 25.95
CA ALA A 337 68.39 36.88 26.37
C ALA A 337 67.06 37.65 26.48
N PHE A 338 66.67 37.82 27.74
CA PHE A 338 65.82 38.87 28.30
C PHE A 338 66.08 40.25 27.70
N GLU A 339 65.00 40.99 27.40
CA GLU A 339 64.83 42.40 27.79
C GLU A 339 63.35 42.82 27.64
N MET A 340 62.76 43.36 28.71
CA MET A 340 61.48 44.09 28.64
C MET A 340 61.77 45.58 28.39
N PRO A 341 60.88 46.29 27.67
CA PRO A 341 60.03 47.24 28.40
C PRO A 341 58.58 47.41 27.89
N LYS A 342 57.69 47.54 28.89
CA LYS A 342 56.48 48.40 29.01
C LYS A 342 55.41 48.50 27.90
N THR A 343 54.27 47.89 28.24
CA THR A 343 52.88 48.42 28.24
C THR A 343 52.23 48.93 26.96
N ALA A 344 51.25 48.17 26.46
CA ALA A 344 49.89 48.66 26.15
C ALA A 344 48.89 47.49 26.24
N ALA A 345 47.69 47.78 26.73
CA ALA A 345 46.65 46.90 27.26
C ALA A 345 46.10 45.79 26.32
N GLU A 346 45.74 44.62 26.88
CA GLU A 346 44.36 44.07 26.82
C GLU A 346 44.18 42.79 27.70
N ASN A 347 43.45 42.95 28.81
CA ASN A 347 42.72 41.97 29.65
C ASN A 347 43.18 40.50 29.79
N ASP A 348 43.83 40.23 30.92
CA ASP A 348 43.91 38.92 31.59
C ASP A 348 42.53 38.42 32.07
N THR A 349 42.18 37.18 31.71
CA THR A 349 41.25 36.35 32.50
C THR A 349 41.96 35.09 32.95
N VAL A 350 42.36 35.05 34.22
CA VAL A 350 42.91 33.88 34.91
C VAL A 350 41.88 32.73 34.86
N GLY A 351 42.23 31.63 34.20
CA GLY A 351 41.37 30.44 34.09
C GLY A 351 41.19 29.71 35.43
N LYS A 352 40.00 29.12 35.65
CA LYS A 352 39.68 28.32 36.85
C LYS A 352 39.96 26.83 36.60
N GLN A 353 40.31 26.07 37.63
CA GLN A 353 40.58 24.64 37.52
C GLN A 353 39.30 23.81 37.81
N CYS A 354 39.07 22.74 37.05
CA CYS A 354 37.88 21.90 37.20
C CYS A 354 37.85 21.20 38.56
N VAL A 355 36.75 21.34 39.32
CA VAL A 355 36.59 20.71 40.66
C VAL A 355 36.56 19.19 40.64
N SER A 356 36.32 18.56 39.49
CA SER A 356 36.17 17.10 39.37
C SER A 356 37.39 16.42 38.73
N CYS A 357 38.09 17.08 37.79
CA CYS A 357 39.19 16.46 37.04
C CYS A 357 40.49 17.28 36.98
N GLY A 358 40.55 18.45 37.63
CA GLY A 358 41.79 19.22 37.78
C GLY A 358 42.31 19.91 36.52
N LYS A 359 41.59 19.88 35.38
CA LYS A 359 42.01 20.57 34.15
C LYS A 359 41.67 22.06 34.17
N GLN A 360 42.51 22.90 33.56
CA GLN A 360 42.25 24.35 33.42
C GLN A 360 41.08 24.61 32.47
N LEU A 361 40.21 25.53 32.86
CA LEU A 361 39.03 25.98 32.14
C LEU A 361 39.04 27.52 32.04
N ALA A 362 38.38 28.06 31.03
CA ALA A 362 38.11 29.50 30.96
C ALA A 362 37.31 29.96 32.20
N ALA A 363 37.61 31.15 32.72
CA ALA A 363 37.04 31.67 33.98
C ALA A 363 35.48 31.60 34.03
N ALA A 364 34.82 31.81 32.88
CA ALA A 364 33.36 31.81 32.75
C ALA A 364 32.72 30.44 32.47
N ALA A 365 33.49 29.34 32.38
CA ALA A 365 32.94 28.03 32.01
C ALA A 365 32.04 27.44 33.12
N ARG A 366 30.72 27.33 32.89
CA ARG A 366 29.78 26.68 33.83
C ARG A 366 29.92 25.17 33.88
N PHE A 367 30.43 24.54 32.82
CA PHE A 367 30.62 23.10 32.73
C PHE A 367 32.02 22.77 32.24
N CYS A 368 32.59 21.68 32.73
CA CYS A 368 33.89 21.19 32.26
C CYS A 368 33.75 20.52 30.90
N ILE A 369 34.43 21.05 29.88
CA ILE A 369 34.41 20.47 28.51
C ILE A 369 35.01 19.06 28.43
N TYR A 370 35.75 18.62 29.46
CA TYR A 370 36.42 17.32 29.48
C TYR A 370 35.65 16.23 30.23
N CYS A 371 34.81 16.58 31.21
CA CYS A 371 34.09 15.60 32.04
C CYS A 371 32.60 15.91 32.24
N GLY A 372 32.12 17.07 31.79
CA GLY A 372 30.72 17.47 31.91
C GLY A 372 30.30 18.00 33.28
N ALA A 373 31.19 17.99 34.29
CA ALA A 373 30.85 18.45 35.64
C ALA A 373 30.51 19.95 35.68
N GLU A 374 29.43 20.32 36.38
CA GLU A 374 29.07 21.71 36.63
C GLU A 374 30.07 22.36 37.61
N GLN A 375 30.47 23.59 37.32
CA GLN A 375 31.46 24.37 38.07
C GLN A 375 30.72 25.48 38.83
N THR A 376 29.83 25.11 39.75
CA THR A 376 29.12 26.06 40.62
C THR A 376 30.06 26.61 41.68
N ALA A 377 30.12 27.94 41.78
CA ALA A 377 30.80 28.61 42.87
C ALA A 377 29.92 28.54 44.14
N SER A 378 30.07 27.47 44.91
CA SER A 378 29.86 27.38 46.37
C SER A 378 29.57 25.94 46.75
N ALA A 379 30.55 25.25 47.33
CA ALA A 379 30.35 24.05 48.14
C ALA A 379 31.57 23.85 49.05
N ALA A 380 31.78 24.81 49.96
CA ALA A 380 32.33 24.48 51.26
C ALA A 380 31.16 24.10 52.16
N ALA A 381 31.26 22.93 52.80
CA ALA A 381 30.37 22.35 53.80
C ALA A 381 28.97 21.90 53.33
N HIS A 382 28.71 20.58 53.33
CA HIS A 382 28.09 19.91 54.47
C HIS A 382 28.07 18.38 54.28
N ASN A 383 28.52 17.67 55.31
CA ASN A 383 28.28 16.24 55.49
C ASN A 383 26.81 16.01 55.85
N THR A 384 26.18 14.97 55.30
CA THR A 384 25.29 14.06 56.07
C THR A 384 25.06 12.81 55.23
N SER A 385 25.62 11.70 55.70
CA SER A 385 25.23 10.34 55.38
C SER A 385 24.30 9.84 56.48
N ASP A 386 23.06 9.53 56.14
CA ASP A 386 22.08 8.74 56.91
C ASP A 386 21.00 8.36 55.87
N THR A 387 20.48 7.15 55.67
CA THR A 387 20.64 5.78 56.19
C THR A 387 19.88 4.89 55.16
N PRO A 388 20.21 3.62 54.93
CA PRO A 388 19.39 2.73 54.11
C PRO A 388 18.47 1.83 54.96
N ALA A 389 17.44 1.32 54.26
CA ALA A 389 16.95 -0.07 54.35
C ALA A 389 15.69 -0.38 55.19
N ASP A 390 14.81 -1.10 54.49
CA ASP A 390 13.94 -2.21 54.91
C ASP A 390 12.67 -1.92 55.73
N ALA A 391 11.52 -2.30 55.17
CA ALA A 391 10.92 -3.59 55.55
C ALA A 391 9.66 -3.90 54.72
N GLU A 392 9.64 -5.16 54.31
CA GLU A 392 8.64 -5.94 53.63
C GLU A 392 7.45 -6.29 54.56
N GLN A 393 6.31 -6.62 53.94
CA GLN A 393 5.32 -7.67 54.31
C GLN A 393 3.86 -7.28 54.60
N SER A 394 3.00 -7.87 53.74
CA SER A 394 1.87 -8.76 54.07
C SER A 394 0.58 -8.18 54.67
N GLY A 395 -0.55 -8.49 54.01
CA GLY A 395 -1.87 -8.51 54.65
C GLY A 395 -3.06 -8.26 53.71
N VAL A 396 -3.73 -9.34 53.28
CA VAL A 396 -5.01 -9.40 52.52
C VAL A 396 -6.16 -9.64 53.54
N PRO A 397 -7.45 -9.48 53.22
CA PRO A 397 -8.23 -8.24 53.08
C PRO A 397 -9.43 -8.16 54.08
N ALA A 398 -10.11 -7.02 54.01
CA ALA A 398 -11.53 -6.73 54.27
C ALA A 398 -12.43 -7.73 55.03
N ASP A 399 -12.99 -7.25 56.15
CA ASP A 399 -14.39 -7.50 56.52
C ASP A 399 -14.95 -6.38 57.42
N THR A 400 -16.28 -6.24 57.40
CA THR A 400 -17.16 -5.45 58.31
C THR A 400 -17.56 -4.05 57.79
N VAL A 401 -18.72 -3.90 57.11
CA VAL A 401 -20.10 -3.68 57.65
C VAL A 401 -20.27 -2.29 58.28
N GLN A 402 -20.96 -1.38 57.59
CA GLN A 402 -22.34 -0.98 57.90
C GLN A 402 -22.91 -0.07 56.80
#